data_AF-A0A9Q0YAA0-F1
#
_entry.id   AF-A0A9Q0YAA0-F1
#
_cell.length_a   1.000
_cell.length_b   1.000
_cell.length_c   1.000
_cell.angle_alpha   90.00
_cell.angle_beta   90.00
_cell.angle_gamma   90.00
#
_symmetry.space_group_name_H-M   'P 1'
#
loop_
_entity.id
_entity.type
_entity.pdbx_description
1 polymer ?
#
loop_
_entity_poly.entity_id
_entity_poly.type
_entity_poly.pdbx_seq_one_letter_code
_entity_poly.pdbx_strand_id
1 'polypeptide(L)'
;MILQASAFLPIFLYFGTAQAGTPSIDNCPGTIFRRVSSADVSVSVTWDEPNCGTNSQSTHTKGSEFGPGVHHVIYWFANNVDRSNTNERCCSFDVVVSGMRF
;
A
#
# COMPACT_ATOMS: atom_id res chain seq x y z
N MET A 1 -62.41 22.30 19.51
CA MET A 1 -61.66 21.65 18.42
C MET A 1 -60.72 22.69 17.84
N ILE A 2 -59.50 22.78 18.38
CA ILE A 2 -58.43 23.62 17.84
C ILE A 2 -57.20 22.70 17.79
N LEU A 3 -56.68 22.52 16.58
CA LEU A 3 -55.71 21.51 16.20
C LEU A 3 -54.35 21.76 16.88
N GLN A 4 -53.78 20.71 17.47
CA GLN A 4 -52.39 20.67 17.92
C GLN A 4 -51.48 20.82 16.70
N ALA A 5 -50.71 21.91 16.64
CA ALA A 5 -49.66 22.08 15.64
C ALA A 5 -48.40 21.37 16.14
N SER A 6 -48.18 20.15 15.66
CA SER A 6 -46.98 19.37 15.91
C SER A 6 -45.77 20.07 15.28
N ALA A 7 -44.95 20.75 16.09
CA ALA A 7 -43.68 21.31 15.65
C ALA A 7 -42.67 20.17 15.47
N PHE A 8 -42.49 19.71 14.23
CA PHE A 8 -41.41 18.82 13.86
C PHE A 8 -40.09 19.59 13.94
N LEU A 9 -39.25 19.26 14.93
CA LEU A 9 -37.89 19.77 15.03
C LEU A 9 -37.13 19.38 13.76
N PRO A 10 -36.38 20.30 13.11
CA PRO A 10 -35.64 19.97 11.91
C PRO A 10 -34.58 18.91 12.26
N ILE A 11 -34.61 17.81 11.51
CA ILE A 11 -33.60 16.76 11.55
C ILE A 11 -32.26 17.44 11.24
N PHE A 12 -31.41 17.62 12.26
CA PHE A 12 -30.02 17.95 12.04
C PHE A 12 -29.39 16.73 11.37
N LEU A 13 -29.32 16.75 10.03
CA LEU A 13 -28.44 15.86 9.29
C LEU A 13 -27.02 16.22 9.75
N TYR A 14 -26.49 15.43 10.69
CA TYR A 14 -25.09 15.46 11.04
C TYR A 14 -24.34 14.97 9.79
N PHE A 15 -23.97 15.91 8.92
CA PHE A 15 -23.01 15.63 7.86
C PHE A 15 -21.74 15.21 8.57
N GLY A 16 -21.50 13.90 8.62
CA GLY A 16 -20.23 13.37 9.05
C GLY A 16 -19.19 14.00 8.14
N THR A 17 -18.42 14.95 8.68
CA THR A 17 -17.19 15.36 8.02
C THR A 17 -16.36 14.08 7.97
N ALA A 18 -16.24 13.47 6.79
CA ALA A 18 -15.15 12.55 6.54
C ALA A 18 -13.91 13.37 6.83
N GLN A 19 -13.35 13.20 8.03
CA GLN A 19 -12.08 13.75 8.40
C GLN A 19 -11.16 13.33 7.27
N ALA A 20 -10.67 14.31 6.50
CA ALA A 20 -9.69 14.05 5.46
C ALA A 20 -8.58 13.29 6.17
N GLY A 21 -8.55 11.97 5.94
CA GLY A 21 -7.53 11.13 6.50
C GLY A 21 -6.23 11.78 6.09
N THR A 22 -5.32 11.91 7.05
CA THR A 22 -3.89 11.84 6.71
C THR A 22 -3.76 10.91 5.51
N PRO A 23 -3.09 11.29 4.40
CA PRO A 23 -3.00 10.43 3.22
C PRO A 23 -2.37 9.13 3.68
N SER A 24 -3.20 8.16 4.04
CA SER A 24 -2.78 6.83 4.36
C SER A 24 -2.37 6.30 3.01
N ILE A 25 -1.11 5.90 2.90
CA ILE A 25 -0.73 5.01 1.82
C ILE A 25 -1.53 3.74 2.07
N ASP A 26 -2.75 3.72 1.55
CA ASP A 26 -3.60 2.56 1.63
C ASP A 26 -2.88 1.46 0.83
N ASN A 27 -2.74 0.29 1.45
CA ASN A 27 -2.23 -0.93 0.82
C ASN A 27 -0.70 -1.05 0.65
N CYS A 28 0.12 -0.42 1.52
CA CYS A 28 1.55 -0.75 1.56
C CYS A 28 1.76 -2.20 2.05
N PRO A 29 2.35 -3.11 1.26
CA PRO A 29 2.55 -4.49 1.68
C PRO A 29 3.44 -4.57 2.92
N GLY A 30 3.19 -5.57 3.77
CA GLY A 30 4.17 -5.99 4.77
C GLY A 30 5.31 -6.78 4.13
N THR A 31 6.28 -7.18 4.96
CA THR A 31 7.35 -8.10 4.52
C THR A 31 6.78 -9.40 3.97
N ILE A 32 7.25 -9.81 2.79
CA ILE A 32 6.82 -11.02 2.12
C ILE A 32 7.88 -12.09 2.29
N PHE A 33 7.48 -13.27 2.81
CA PHE A 33 8.37 -14.42 2.94
C PHE A 33 8.02 -15.48 1.89
N ARG A 34 9.05 -15.98 1.19
CA ARG A 34 8.95 -17.10 0.23
C ARG A 34 10.05 -18.11 0.48
N ARG A 35 9.75 -19.37 0.17
CA ARG A 35 10.72 -20.46 0.23
C ARG A 35 10.81 -21.12 -1.13
N VAL A 36 12.02 -21.39 -1.57
CA VAL A 36 12.31 -22.10 -2.82
C VAL A 36 13.09 -23.38 -2.52
N SER A 37 12.95 -24.37 -3.40
CA SER A 37 13.56 -25.68 -3.23
C SER A 37 15.08 -25.64 -3.27
N SER A 38 15.69 -24.68 -3.98
CA SER A 38 17.15 -24.57 -4.08
C SER A 38 17.59 -23.10 -3.95
N ALA A 39 18.83 -22.90 -3.50
CA ALA A 39 19.48 -21.60 -3.44
C ALA A 39 19.66 -20.91 -4.81
N ASP A 40 19.49 -21.66 -5.91
CA ASP A 40 19.65 -21.16 -7.29
C ASP A 40 18.33 -20.93 -8.03
N VAL A 41 17.19 -21.14 -7.36
CA VAL A 41 15.85 -21.03 -7.96
C VAL A 41 15.21 -19.69 -7.61
N SER A 42 14.81 -18.94 -8.63
CA SER A 42 13.98 -17.74 -8.46
C SER A 42 12.50 -18.09 -8.39
N VAL A 43 11.71 -17.24 -7.73
CA VAL A 43 10.25 -17.36 -7.65
C VAL A 43 9.59 -16.03 -7.98
N SER A 44 8.48 -16.07 -8.73
CA SER A 44 7.66 -14.89 -8.95
C SER A 44 6.88 -14.52 -7.69
N VAL A 45 7.02 -13.27 -7.27
CA VAL A 45 6.35 -12.77 -6.06
C VAL A 45 5.31 -11.72 -6.47
N THR A 46 4.08 -11.94 -6.03
CA THR A 46 2.96 -11.03 -6.23
C THR A 46 2.53 -10.41 -4.91
N TRP A 47 2.13 -9.14 -4.99
CA TRP A 47 1.58 -8.36 -3.89
C TRP A 47 0.49 -7.42 -4.45
N ASP A 48 -0.31 -6.87 -3.55
CA ASP A 48 -1.23 -5.80 -3.90
C ASP A 48 -0.46 -4.49 -3.98
N GLU A 49 -0.61 -3.76 -5.09
CA GLU A 49 0.17 -2.55 -5.32
C GLU A 49 -0.24 -1.43 -4.35
N PRO A 50 0.74 -0.71 -3.78
CA PRO A 50 0.46 0.40 -2.88
C PRO A 50 -0.20 1.55 -3.64
N ASN A 51 -1.14 2.26 -3.00
CA ASN A 51 -1.79 3.40 -3.63
C ASN A 51 -0.89 4.66 -3.57
N CYS A 52 0.05 4.74 -4.52
CA CYS A 52 1.03 5.82 -4.62
C CYS A 52 0.68 6.90 -5.68
N GLY A 53 -0.57 6.90 -6.16
CA GLY A 53 -1.04 7.74 -7.26
C GLY A 53 -0.86 7.09 -8.64
N THR A 54 -1.48 7.66 -9.67
CA THR A 54 -1.67 7.05 -11.00
C THR A 54 -0.42 6.88 -11.86
N ASN A 55 0.76 7.27 -11.40
CA ASN A 55 2.02 7.11 -12.14
C ASN A 55 3.21 6.87 -11.19
N SER A 56 2.97 6.16 -10.10
CA SER A 56 4.04 5.80 -9.18
C SER A 56 5.11 4.94 -9.87
N GLN A 57 6.35 5.15 -9.48
CA GLN A 57 7.49 4.37 -9.95
C GLN A 57 7.92 3.40 -8.85
N SER A 58 8.49 2.26 -9.22
CA SER A 58 8.98 1.26 -8.26
C SER A 58 10.29 0.61 -8.70
N THR A 59 11.02 0.03 -7.74
CA THR A 59 12.23 -0.78 -8.05
C THR A 59 11.86 -2.11 -8.70
N HIS A 60 10.74 -2.69 -8.29
CA HIS A 60 10.22 -3.96 -8.79
C HIS A 60 8.71 -3.84 -9.02
N THR A 61 8.22 -4.56 -10.03
CA THR A 61 6.80 -4.65 -10.35
C THR A 61 6.21 -5.93 -9.77
N LYS A 62 4.88 -5.92 -9.56
CA LYS A 62 4.13 -7.11 -9.18
C LYS A 62 4.43 -8.26 -10.14
N GLY A 63 4.82 -9.41 -9.59
CA GLY A 63 5.16 -10.60 -10.37
C GLY A 63 6.63 -10.68 -10.77
N SER A 64 7.48 -9.74 -10.35
CA SER A 64 8.94 -9.85 -10.52
C SER A 64 9.46 -11.14 -9.90
N GLU A 65 10.51 -11.70 -10.50
CA GLU A 65 11.18 -12.89 -9.99
C GLU A 65 12.27 -12.52 -9.00
N PHE A 66 12.27 -13.22 -7.87
CA PHE A 66 13.21 -13.01 -6.78
C PHE A 66 13.96 -14.31 -6.50
N GLY A 67 15.29 -14.25 -6.60
CA GLY A 67 16.17 -15.31 -6.12
C GLY A 67 16.34 -15.28 -4.60
N PRO A 68 16.98 -16.29 -3.99
CA PRO A 68 17.23 -16.34 -2.56
C PRO A 68 18.03 -15.13 -2.05
N GLY A 69 17.54 -14.51 -0.98
CA GLY A 69 18.07 -13.27 -0.43
C GLY A 69 16.99 -12.34 0.11
N VAL A 70 17.41 -11.15 0.55
CA VAL A 70 16.53 -10.05 0.94
C VAL A 70 16.53 -9.01 -0.16
N HIS A 71 15.35 -8.67 -0.67
CA HIS A 71 15.17 -7.69 -1.74
C HIS A 71 14.27 -6.56 -1.25
N HIS A 72 14.75 -5.33 -1.37
CA HIS A 72 14.02 -4.16 -0.91
C HIS A 72 13.21 -3.55 -2.05
N VAL A 73 11.88 -3.59 -1.93
CA VAL A 73 10.97 -3.02 -2.90
C VAL A 73 10.60 -1.62 -2.43
N ILE A 74 10.86 -0.62 -3.27
CA ILE A 74 10.57 0.79 -2.97
C ILE A 74 9.64 1.32 -4.02
N TYR A 75 8.60 2.01 -3.57
CA TYR A 75 7.67 2.78 -4.39
C TYR A 75 7.80 4.27 -4.04
N TRP A 76 7.78 5.10 -5.08
CA TRP A 76 7.80 6.56 -4.96
C TRP A 76 6.46 7.16 -5.40
N PHE A 77 6.10 8.30 -4.80
CA PHE A 77 4.96 9.08 -5.29
C PHE A 77 5.19 9.52 -6.73
N ALA A 78 4.13 9.62 -7.53
CA ALA A 78 4.21 10.03 -8.93
C ALA A 78 4.88 11.41 -9.14
N ASN A 79 4.76 12.31 -8.15
CA ASN A 79 5.34 13.65 -8.18
C ASN A 79 6.73 13.76 -7.53
N ASN A 80 7.29 12.66 -7.02
CA ASN A 80 8.64 12.68 -6.47
C ASN A 80 9.67 12.73 -7.61
N VAL A 81 10.37 13.87 -7.72
CA VAL A 81 11.40 14.11 -8.73
C VAL A 81 12.77 13.61 -8.25
N ASP A 82 13.05 13.70 -6.95
CA ASP A 82 14.29 13.22 -6.34
C ASP A 82 14.08 11.86 -5.66
N ARG A 83 14.42 10.80 -6.40
CA ARG A 83 14.31 9.41 -5.94
C ARG A 83 15.40 9.00 -4.95
N SER A 84 16.42 9.83 -4.77
CA SER A 84 17.44 9.64 -3.73
C SER A 84 16.89 10.05 -2.35
N ASN A 85 15.92 10.96 -2.32
CA ASN A 85 15.29 11.40 -1.09
C ASN A 85 14.42 10.28 -0.49
N THR A 86 14.89 9.71 0.61
CA THR A 86 14.20 8.62 1.30
C THR A 86 12.91 9.04 1.98
N ASN A 87 12.74 10.34 2.20
CA ASN A 87 11.60 10.93 2.88
C ASN A 87 10.40 11.14 1.94
N GLU A 88 10.60 10.98 0.63
CA GLU A 88 9.57 11.13 -0.40
C GLU A 88 9.16 9.78 -1.03
N ARG A 89 9.45 8.68 -0.32
CA ARG A 89 8.97 7.34 -0.68
C ARG A 89 7.52 7.18 -0.27
N CYS A 90 6.73 6.56 -1.13
CA CYS A 90 5.36 6.24 -0.84
C CYS A 90 5.24 4.98 0.01
N CYS A 91 5.95 3.91 -0.36
CA CYS A 91 5.88 2.65 0.37
C CYS A 91 7.21 1.90 0.19
N SER A 92 7.61 1.14 1.20
CA SER A 92 8.74 0.23 1.09
C SER A 92 8.52 -1.02 1.92
N PHE A 93 8.86 -2.17 1.37
CA PHE A 93 8.76 -3.45 2.05
C PHE A 93 9.85 -4.41 1.54
N ASP A 94 10.07 -5.48 2.31
CA ASP A 94 11.09 -6.47 1.99
C ASP A 94 10.46 -7.75 1.43
N VAL A 95 11.09 -8.30 0.41
CA VAL A 95 10.83 -9.64 -0.10
C VAL A 95 12.00 -10.53 0.33
N VAL A 96 11.71 -11.46 1.24
CA VAL A 96 12.68 -12.40 1.79
C VAL A 96 12.43 -13.77 1.17
N VAL A 97 13.37 -14.21 0.33
CA VAL A 97 13.35 -15.52 -0.29
C VAL A 97 14.41 -16.40 0.36
N SER A 98 14.00 -17.47 1.01
CA SER A 98 14.92 -18.44 1.61
C SER A 98 15.05 -19.66 0.70
N GLY A 99 16.29 -19.99 0.31
CA GLY A 99 16.61 -21.23 -0.39
C GLY A 99 16.95 -22.34 0.59
N MET A 100 16.44 -23.54 0.36
CA MET A 100 16.94 -24.74 1.03
C MET A 100 18.23 -25.19 0.34
N ARG A 101 19.26 -25.50 1.12
CA ARG A 101 20.42 -26.24 0.62
C ARG A 101 20.22 -27.70 1.00
N PHE A 102 20.14 -28.56 0.00
CA PHE A 102 20.14 -30.02 0.19
C PHE A 102 21.57 -30.55 0.31
#